data_AF-A0A4S9JBS3-F1
#
_entry.id   AF-A0A4S9JBS3-F1
#
_cell.length_a   1.000
_cell.length_b   1.000
_cell.length_c   1.000
_cell.angle_alpha   90.00
_cell.angle_beta   90.00
_cell.angle_gamma   90.00
#
_symmetry.space_group_name_H-M   'P 1'
#
loop_
_entity.id
_entity.type
_entity.pdbx_description
1 polymer ?
#
loop_
_entity_poly.entity_id
_entity_poly.type
_entity_poly.pdbx_seq_one_letter_code
_entity_poly.pdbx_strand_id
1 'polypeptide(L)'
;MLILLFIFRSGGFADGQGLAAALSLGAEGINMGTRFMCTIEAPIHQNIKESIVKAQETDTELVLRRWKNTSRMFSNKVARDAIKIERESPTGKFEEVAPYVSGKRGREVFLNGDPEHGVWTAGQVIGLIHDIPSCADLISRIEREALETINKAKSLYVEELPESDMEGKPIQDSSANPKGEYGAVGSKVNNPQSEVWGIGKSKL
;
A
#
# COMPACT_ATOMS: atom_id res chain seq x y z
N MET A 1 -6.48 36.53 6.20
CA MET A 1 -5.22 35.93 5.72
C MET A 1 -5.35 34.43 5.89
N LEU A 2 -5.61 33.67 4.82
CA LEU A 2 -5.62 32.20 4.89
C LEU A 2 -4.17 31.72 4.97
N ILE A 3 -3.84 30.94 5.99
CA ILE A 3 -2.58 30.19 6.02
C ILE A 3 -2.82 28.94 5.18
N LEU A 4 -2.24 28.87 3.98
CA LEU A 4 -2.20 27.63 3.21
C LEU A 4 -1.13 26.73 3.86
N LEU A 5 -1.56 25.61 4.46
CA LEU A 5 -0.66 24.59 4.99
C LEU A 5 -0.52 23.47 3.95
N PHE A 6 0.72 23.05 3.70
CA PHE A 6 1.00 21.87 2.88
C PHE A 6 0.58 20.59 3.62
N ILE A 7 -0.09 19.69 2.92
CA ILE A 7 -0.60 18.41 3.38
C ILE A 7 0.27 17.28 2.81
N PHE A 8 0.91 16.54 3.72
CA PHE A 8 1.57 15.28 3.38
C PHE A 8 0.73 14.10 3.84
N ARG A 9 0.56 13.10 2.98
CA ARG A 9 -0.07 11.82 3.37
C ARG A 9 0.99 10.85 3.89
N SER A 10 0.71 10.21 5.03
CA SER A 10 1.64 9.28 5.67
C SER A 10 0.94 7.95 5.98
N GLY A 11 1.69 6.85 5.85
CA GLY A 11 1.23 5.50 6.12
C GLY A 11 0.59 4.84 4.90
N GLY A 12 1.14 3.69 4.50
CA GLY A 12 0.60 2.90 3.38
C GLY A 12 1.18 3.19 2.00
N PHE A 13 2.17 4.08 1.88
CA PHE A 13 2.80 4.45 0.61
C PHE A 13 4.18 3.79 0.44
N ALA A 14 4.43 3.20 -0.73
CA ALA A 14 5.71 2.56 -1.08
C ALA A 14 6.14 2.74 -2.55
N ASP A 15 5.26 3.18 -3.43
CA ASP A 15 5.45 3.23 -4.88
C ASP A 15 4.85 4.51 -5.51
N GLY A 16 5.01 4.65 -6.83
CA GLY A 16 4.49 5.81 -7.56
C GLY A 16 2.96 5.84 -7.68
N GLN A 17 2.29 4.68 -7.67
CA GLN A 17 0.83 4.60 -7.67
C GLN A 17 0.26 5.21 -6.38
N GLY A 18 0.89 4.91 -5.24
CA GLY A 18 0.57 5.53 -3.95
C GLY A 18 0.77 7.05 -3.97
N LEU A 19 1.87 7.52 -4.56
CA LEU A 19 2.11 8.96 -4.74
C LEU A 19 1.03 9.61 -5.61
N ALA A 20 0.73 9.03 -6.79
CA ALA A 20 -0.32 9.53 -7.68
C ALA A 20 -1.67 9.63 -6.97
N ALA A 21 -2.07 8.59 -6.23
CA ALA A 21 -3.29 8.60 -5.44
C ALA A 21 -3.28 9.71 -4.37
N ALA A 22 -2.15 9.91 -3.68
CA ALA A 22 -2.02 10.97 -2.68
C ALA A 22 -2.20 12.36 -3.30
N LEU A 23 -1.56 12.62 -4.45
CA LEU A 23 -1.66 13.87 -5.20
C LEU A 23 -3.09 14.11 -5.69
N SER A 24 -3.74 13.08 -6.25
CA SER A 24 -5.15 13.17 -6.67
C SER A 24 -6.12 13.46 -5.53
N LEU A 25 -5.76 13.10 -4.29
CA LEU A 25 -6.53 13.40 -3.09
C LEU A 25 -6.14 14.74 -2.42
N GLY A 26 -5.37 15.59 -3.11
CA GLY A 26 -5.02 16.94 -2.69
C GLY A 26 -3.83 17.05 -1.74
N ALA A 27 -3.01 16.01 -1.62
CA ALA A 27 -1.73 16.12 -0.91
C ALA A 27 -0.65 16.69 -1.84
N GLU A 28 0.39 17.30 -1.27
CA GLU A 28 1.57 17.77 -1.99
C GLU A 28 2.74 16.79 -1.92
N GLY A 29 2.58 15.69 -1.17
CA GLY A 29 3.55 14.61 -1.13
C GLY A 29 3.15 13.46 -0.21
N ILE A 30 4.05 12.47 -0.18
CA ILE A 30 3.92 11.28 0.68
C ILE A 30 5.09 11.21 1.66
N ASN A 31 4.81 10.67 2.84
CA ASN A 31 5.81 10.29 3.82
C ASN A 31 5.86 8.77 3.94
N MET A 32 7.08 8.23 3.90
CA MET A 32 7.32 6.79 3.95
C MET A 32 8.29 6.47 5.10
N GLY A 33 8.01 5.40 5.84
CA GLY A 33 8.91 4.85 6.86
C GLY A 33 9.43 3.48 6.41
N THR A 34 8.54 2.50 6.38
CA THR A 34 8.86 1.11 6.04
C THR A 34 9.59 0.95 4.70
N ARG A 35 9.18 1.72 3.68
CA ARG A 35 9.82 1.69 2.35
C ARG A 35 11.29 2.10 2.39
N PHE A 36 11.65 3.11 3.19
CA PHE A 36 13.03 3.57 3.36
C PHE A 36 13.88 2.66 4.25
N MET A 37 13.26 1.80 5.08
CA MET A 37 14.03 0.73 5.75
C MET A 37 14.64 -0.25 4.72
N CYS A 38 13.96 -0.42 3.58
CA CYS A 38 14.41 -1.30 2.48
C CYS A 38 15.11 -0.50 1.37
N THR A 39 16.17 0.22 1.73
CA THR A 39 17.14 0.80 0.78
C THR A 39 18.56 0.42 1.17
N ILE A 40 19.52 0.50 0.25
CA ILE A 40 20.91 0.13 0.51
C ILE A 40 21.53 1.02 1.61
N GLU A 41 21.17 2.30 1.66
CA GLU A 41 21.73 3.31 2.56
C GLU A 41 21.15 3.21 3.99
N ALA A 42 20.00 2.57 4.16
CA ALA A 42 19.38 2.42 5.46
C ALA A 42 20.33 1.69 6.44
N PRO A 43 20.68 2.30 7.59
CA PRO A 43 21.67 1.76 8.53
C PRO A 43 21.04 0.72 9.46
N ILE A 44 20.44 -0.32 8.87
CA ILE A 44 19.84 -1.45 9.57
C ILE A 44 20.39 -2.75 8.98
N HIS A 45 20.41 -3.80 9.79
CA HIS A 45 20.92 -5.10 9.39
C HIS A 45 20.18 -5.67 8.17
N GLN A 46 20.92 -6.29 7.25
CA GLN A 46 20.41 -6.81 5.99
C GLN A 46 19.25 -7.80 6.18
N ASN A 47 19.37 -8.72 7.14
CA ASN A 47 18.29 -9.65 7.50
C ASN A 47 16.95 -8.97 7.76
N ILE A 48 16.92 -7.77 8.37
CA ILE A 48 15.66 -7.06 8.64
C ILE A 48 15.03 -6.55 7.34
N LYS A 49 15.86 -6.04 6.41
CA LYS A 49 15.40 -5.65 5.07
C LYS A 49 14.81 -6.85 4.34
N GLU A 50 15.47 -8.00 4.40
CA GLU A 50 14.98 -9.24 3.81
C GLU A 50 13.71 -9.77 4.48
N SER A 51 13.58 -9.64 5.80
CA SER A 51 12.35 -9.98 6.52
C SER A 51 11.17 -9.15 6.02
N ILE A 52 11.37 -7.85 5.76
CA ILE A 52 10.35 -6.99 5.17
C ILE A 52 9.99 -7.46 3.75
N VAL A 53 11.00 -7.72 2.91
CA VAL A 53 10.79 -8.15 1.51
C VAL A 53 10.03 -9.48 1.40
N LYS A 54 10.19 -10.37 2.37
CA LYS A 54 9.53 -11.68 2.41
C LYS A 54 8.13 -11.63 3.04
N ALA A 55 7.77 -10.53 3.70
CA ALA A 55 6.53 -10.42 4.46
C ALA A 55 5.32 -10.09 3.58
N GLN A 56 4.13 -10.44 4.07
CA GLN A 56 2.84 -10.10 3.49
C GLN A 56 2.22 -8.90 4.23
N GLU A 57 1.22 -8.25 3.66
CA GLU A 57 0.51 -7.11 4.26
C GLU A 57 -0.18 -7.44 5.61
N THR A 58 -0.45 -8.73 5.83
CA THR A 58 -1.04 -9.30 7.05
C THR A 58 -0.02 -9.56 8.16
N ASP A 59 1.29 -9.49 7.88
CA ASP A 59 2.36 -9.73 8.83
C ASP A 59 2.67 -8.50 9.71
N THR A 60 1.63 -7.78 10.14
CA THR A 60 1.74 -6.71 11.14
C THR A 60 0.67 -6.83 12.20
N GLU A 61 1.03 -6.45 13.42
CA GLU A 61 0.15 -6.53 14.59
C GLU A 61 -0.09 -5.15 15.18
N LEU A 62 -1.29 -4.97 15.74
CA LEU A 62 -1.60 -3.83 16.60
C LEU A 62 -1.42 -4.24 18.07
N VAL A 63 -0.40 -3.68 18.71
CA VAL A 63 -0.11 -3.91 20.13
C VAL A 63 -0.54 -2.71 20.97
N LEU A 64 -0.77 -2.94 22.26
CA LEU A 64 -1.04 -1.92 23.28
C LEU A 64 -2.39 -1.17 23.12
N ARG A 65 -3.39 -1.81 22.50
CA ARG A 65 -4.71 -1.19 22.28
C ARG A 65 -5.45 -0.93 23.59
N ARG A 66 -5.39 -1.89 24.52
CA ARG A 66 -5.99 -1.82 25.86
C ARG A 66 -5.54 -0.59 26.65
N TRP A 67 -4.28 -0.19 26.51
CA TRP A 67 -3.69 0.97 27.20
C TRP A 67 -3.78 2.28 26.39
N LYS A 68 -4.54 2.30 25.29
CA LYS A 68 -4.67 3.46 24.39
C LYS A 68 -3.33 3.97 23.84
N ASN A 69 -2.33 3.10 23.76
CA ASN A 69 -1.01 3.40 23.21
C ASN A 69 -0.76 2.55 21.94
N THR A 70 -1.80 2.45 21.11
CA THR A 70 -1.82 1.54 19.95
C THR A 70 -0.63 1.80 19.05
N SER A 71 0.17 0.78 18.82
CA SER A 71 1.32 0.84 17.93
C SER A 71 1.29 -0.32 16.94
N ARG A 72 1.65 -0.05 15.69
CA ARG A 72 1.75 -1.09 14.66
C ARG A 72 3.18 -1.61 14.59
N MET A 73 3.32 -2.93 14.76
CA MET A 73 4.61 -3.62 14.82
C MET A 73 4.64 -4.75 13.79
N PHE A 74 5.83 -5.17 13.39
CA PHE A 74 6.01 -6.38 12.59
C PHE A 74 5.53 -7.62 13.38
N SER A 75 4.84 -8.57 12.71
CA SER A 75 4.33 -9.78 13.38
C SER A 75 5.45 -10.78 13.62
N ASN A 76 6.11 -10.65 14.76
CA ASN A 76 7.07 -11.62 15.29
C ASN A 76 6.58 -12.25 16.59
N LYS A 77 7.37 -13.17 17.16
CA LYS A 77 7.09 -13.85 18.42
C LYS A 77 6.85 -12.85 19.55
N VAL A 78 7.68 -11.81 19.67
CA VAL A 78 7.59 -10.84 20.78
C VAL A 78 6.30 -9.99 20.69
N ALA A 79 5.92 -9.57 19.49
CA ALA A 79 4.66 -8.85 19.25
C ALA A 79 3.45 -9.74 19.56
N ARG A 80 3.45 -11.00 19.13
CA ARG A 80 2.39 -11.98 19.44
C ARG A 80 2.30 -12.28 20.94
N ASP A 81 3.45 -12.41 21.62
CA ASP A 81 3.50 -12.58 23.07
C ASP A 81 2.92 -11.35 23.80
N ALA A 82 3.22 -10.12 23.32
CA ALA A 82 2.66 -8.90 23.88
C ALA A 82 1.13 -8.81 23.72
N ILE A 83 0.59 -9.21 22.55
CA ILE A 83 -0.87 -9.28 22.33
C ILE A 83 -1.51 -10.31 23.25
N LYS A 84 -0.85 -11.46 23.45
CA LYS A 84 -1.34 -12.50 24.35
C LYS A 84 -1.45 -11.96 25.78
N ILE A 85 -0.41 -11.28 26.28
CA ILE A 85 -0.43 -10.63 27.59
C ILE A 85 -1.54 -9.58 27.66
N GLU A 86 -1.71 -8.75 26.64
CA GLU A 86 -2.76 -7.74 26.60
C GLU A 86 -4.17 -8.34 26.77
N ARG A 87 -4.43 -9.48 26.12
CA ARG A 87 -5.71 -10.20 26.16
C ARG A 87 -5.93 -10.95 27.46
N GLU A 88 -4.89 -11.60 27.98
CA GLU A 88 -4.98 -12.51 29.14
C GLU A 88 -4.70 -11.80 30.47
N SER A 89 -4.20 -10.56 30.46
CA SER A 89 -3.79 -9.83 31.66
C SER A 89 -4.95 -9.67 32.65
N PRO A 90 -4.85 -10.27 33.86
CA PRO A 90 -5.87 -10.19 34.88
C PRO A 90 -5.90 -8.82 35.56
N THR A 91 -4.75 -8.14 35.68
CA THR A 91 -4.67 -6.84 36.36
C THR A 91 -4.87 -5.65 35.42
N GLY A 92 -4.57 -5.82 34.13
CA GLY A 92 -4.58 -4.73 33.15
C GLY A 92 -3.49 -3.68 33.34
N LYS A 93 -2.46 -3.99 34.14
CA LYS A 93 -1.33 -3.08 34.40
C LYS A 93 -0.29 -3.16 33.28
N PHE A 94 0.27 -2.01 32.90
CA PHE A 94 1.21 -1.90 31.78
C PHE A 94 2.55 -2.61 32.05
N GLU A 95 2.91 -2.72 33.33
CA GLU A 95 4.11 -3.37 33.82
C GLU A 95 4.23 -4.83 33.37
N GLU A 96 3.10 -5.50 33.07
CA GLU A 96 3.09 -6.88 32.57
C GLU A 96 3.61 -7.00 31.13
N VAL A 97 3.38 -5.97 30.29
CA VAL A 97 3.79 -5.95 28.88
C VAL A 97 5.08 -5.15 28.66
N ALA A 98 5.42 -4.23 29.56
CA ALA A 98 6.57 -3.33 29.45
C ALA A 98 7.91 -4.02 29.08
N PRO A 99 8.26 -5.21 29.61
CA PRO A 99 9.49 -5.90 29.22
C PRO A 99 9.53 -6.36 27.76
N TYR A 100 8.36 -6.61 27.16
CA TYR A 100 8.23 -7.09 25.77
C TYR A 100 8.28 -5.94 24.78
N VAL A 101 7.71 -4.78 25.14
CA VAL A 101 7.64 -3.60 24.27
C VAL A 101 8.75 -2.57 24.50
N SER A 102 9.85 -2.99 25.13
CA SER A 102 10.98 -2.10 25.40
C SER A 102 11.66 -1.63 24.11
N GLY A 103 11.70 -0.31 23.92
CA GLY A 103 12.39 0.30 22.77
C GLY A 103 13.89 0.00 22.72
N LYS A 104 14.52 -0.28 23.87
CA LYS A 104 15.93 -0.72 23.93
C LYS A 104 16.09 -2.07 23.22
N ARG A 105 15.19 -3.03 23.48
CA ARG A 105 15.18 -4.34 22.85
C ARG A 105 14.79 -4.26 21.38
N GLY A 106 13.86 -3.36 21.03
CA GLY A 106 13.51 -3.09 19.63
C GLY A 106 14.66 -2.51 18.81
N ARG A 107 15.51 -1.66 19.40
CA ARG A 107 16.71 -1.13 18.74
C ARG A 107 17.71 -2.24 18.38
N GLU A 108 17.89 -3.22 19.26
CA GLU A 108 18.82 -4.33 19.03
C GLU A 108 18.45 -5.13 17.78
N VAL A 109 17.17 -5.28 17.44
CA VAL A 109 16.70 -5.96 16.19
C VAL A 109 17.41 -5.39 14.96
N PHE A 110 17.51 -4.06 14.87
CA PHE A 110 18.13 -3.39 13.72
C PHE A 110 19.66 -3.53 13.70
N LEU A 111 20.28 -3.80 14.85
CA LEU A 111 21.74 -3.92 14.99
C LEU A 111 22.21 -5.37 14.81
N ASN A 112 21.52 -6.32 15.44
CA ASN A 112 21.89 -7.73 15.46
C ASN A 112 21.27 -8.55 14.32
N GLY A 113 20.26 -8.03 13.64
CA GLY A 113 19.63 -8.71 12.50
C GLY A 113 18.71 -9.86 12.87
N ASP A 114 18.30 -9.98 14.13
CA ASP A 114 17.34 -10.97 14.59
C ASP A 114 15.93 -10.35 14.66
N PRO A 115 15.05 -10.62 13.67
CA PRO A 115 13.71 -10.05 13.63
C PRO A 115 12.81 -10.52 14.77
N GLU A 116 13.18 -11.59 15.48
CA GLU A 116 12.46 -12.14 16.63
C GLU A 116 12.98 -11.58 17.98
N HIS A 117 14.05 -10.79 17.96
CA HIS A 117 14.70 -10.35 19.19
C HIS A 117 13.83 -9.43 20.03
N GLY A 118 13.04 -8.54 19.43
CA GLY A 118 12.24 -7.51 20.11
C GLY A 118 11.11 -6.99 19.24
N VAL A 119 10.27 -6.08 19.76
CA VAL A 119 9.27 -5.40 18.91
C VAL A 119 9.93 -4.35 18.02
N TRP A 120 9.50 -4.25 16.77
CA TRP A 120 9.96 -3.24 15.84
C TRP A 120 8.84 -2.82 14.90
N THR A 121 8.86 -1.56 14.46
CA THR A 121 7.75 -0.95 13.74
C THR A 121 7.81 -1.27 12.25
N ALA A 122 6.70 -1.77 11.72
CA ALA A 122 6.49 -1.94 10.28
C ALA A 122 5.03 -1.62 9.95
N GLY A 123 4.81 -0.87 8.87
CA GLY A 123 3.48 -0.60 8.34
C GLY A 123 2.99 -1.72 7.42
N GLN A 124 1.68 -1.85 7.21
CA GLN A 124 1.09 -2.87 6.32
C GLN A 124 1.59 -2.79 4.86
N VAL A 125 2.18 -1.65 4.48
CA VAL A 125 2.85 -1.45 3.20
C VAL A 125 4.00 -2.43 2.95
N ILE A 126 4.46 -3.20 3.95
CA ILE A 126 5.42 -4.30 3.76
C ILE A 126 5.02 -5.24 2.61
N GLY A 127 3.73 -5.51 2.42
CA GLY A 127 3.26 -6.38 1.34
C GLY A 127 3.46 -5.81 -0.09
N LEU A 128 3.86 -4.54 -0.23
CA LEU A 128 4.20 -3.91 -1.52
C LEU A 128 5.73 -3.75 -1.72
N ILE A 129 6.53 -4.19 -0.75
CA ILE A 129 7.98 -4.00 -0.76
C ILE A 129 8.64 -5.31 -1.19
N HIS A 130 9.21 -5.34 -2.39
CA HIS A 130 9.76 -6.57 -2.99
C HIS A 130 11.24 -6.47 -3.37
N ASP A 131 11.90 -5.38 -3.00
CA ASP A 131 13.27 -5.08 -3.42
C ASP A 131 13.99 -4.16 -2.43
N ILE A 132 15.31 -3.99 -2.60
CA ILE A 132 16.18 -3.14 -1.77
C ILE A 132 17.03 -2.24 -2.70
N PRO A 133 16.44 -1.22 -3.34
CA PRO A 133 17.15 -0.33 -4.26
C PRO A 133 18.00 0.71 -3.52
N SER A 134 18.77 1.52 -4.26
CA SER A 134 19.29 2.78 -3.71
C SER A 134 18.17 3.78 -3.44
N CYS A 135 18.39 4.72 -2.54
CA CYS A 135 17.45 5.83 -2.30
C CYS A 135 17.21 6.63 -3.59
N ALA A 136 18.26 6.84 -4.39
CA ALA A 136 18.16 7.54 -5.67
C ALA A 136 17.24 6.79 -6.64
N ASP A 137 17.49 5.50 -6.86
CA ASP A 137 16.67 4.67 -7.75
C ASP A 137 15.22 4.57 -7.27
N LEU A 138 15.01 4.44 -5.96
CA LEU A 138 13.68 4.41 -5.36
C LEU A 138 12.89 5.67 -5.67
N ILE A 139 13.47 6.85 -5.43
CA ILE A 139 12.80 8.13 -5.63
C ILE A 139 12.52 8.35 -7.12
N SER A 140 13.52 8.16 -7.98
CA SER A 140 13.35 8.30 -9.42
C SER A 140 12.29 7.34 -9.99
N ARG A 141 12.22 6.12 -9.46
CA ARG A 141 11.17 5.17 -9.83
C ARG A 141 9.79 5.64 -9.41
N ILE A 142 9.62 6.09 -8.17
CA ILE A 142 8.35 6.60 -7.64
C ILE A 142 7.84 7.78 -8.47
N GLU A 143 8.71 8.74 -8.80
CA GLU A 143 8.36 9.89 -9.62
C GLU A 143 7.87 9.47 -11.01
N ARG A 144 8.63 8.57 -11.67
CA ARG A 144 8.27 8.03 -12.98
C ARG A 144 6.92 7.30 -12.95
N GLU A 145 6.75 6.35 -12.02
CA GLU A 145 5.52 5.56 -11.87
C GLU A 145 4.31 6.44 -11.55
N ALA A 146 4.49 7.51 -10.77
CA ALA A 146 3.43 8.47 -10.47
C ALA A 146 2.97 9.23 -11.72
N LEU A 147 3.92 9.73 -12.53
CA LEU A 147 3.61 10.40 -13.80
C LEU A 147 2.89 9.47 -14.77
N GLU A 148 3.37 8.23 -14.91
CA GLU A 148 2.73 7.20 -15.73
C GLU A 148 1.30 6.92 -15.27
N THR A 149 1.09 6.79 -13.96
CA THR A 149 -0.22 6.53 -13.35
C THR A 149 -1.20 7.68 -13.60
N ILE A 150 -0.77 8.92 -13.40
CA ILE A 150 -1.60 10.12 -13.61
C ILE A 150 -1.99 10.23 -15.09
N ASN A 151 -1.04 10.04 -16.02
CA ASN A 151 -1.30 10.10 -17.45
C ASN A 151 -2.28 9.00 -17.88
N LYS A 152 -2.10 7.78 -17.39
CA LYS A 152 -3.02 6.67 -17.63
C LYS A 152 -4.42 6.99 -17.10
N ALA A 153 -4.53 7.48 -15.87
CA ALA A 153 -5.83 7.85 -15.30
C ALA A 153 -6.53 8.94 -16.13
N LYS A 154 -5.77 9.96 -16.56
CA LYS A 154 -6.30 11.02 -17.44
C LYS A 154 -6.82 10.47 -18.77
N SER A 155 -6.13 9.51 -19.38
CA SER A 155 -6.55 8.92 -20.67
C SER A 155 -7.86 8.14 -20.61
N LEU A 156 -8.35 7.79 -19.41
CA LEU A 156 -9.64 7.12 -19.23
C LEU A 156 -10.83 8.10 -19.23
N TYR A 157 -10.55 9.41 -19.16
CA TYR A 157 -11.57 10.45 -19.22
C TYR A 157 -11.67 10.99 -20.65
N VAL A 158 -12.89 11.07 -21.16
CA VAL A 158 -13.23 11.75 -22.41
C VAL A 158 -14.13 12.93 -22.04
N GLU A 159 -13.78 14.13 -22.52
CA GLU A 159 -14.50 15.36 -22.19
C GLU A 159 -15.93 15.38 -22.76
N GLU A 160 -16.15 14.69 -23.88
CA GLU A 160 -17.46 14.53 -24.49
C GLU A 160 -17.93 13.08 -24.35
N LEU A 161 -19.07 12.90 -23.68
CA LEU A 161 -19.81 11.65 -23.79
C LEU A 161 -20.32 11.55 -25.24
N PRO A 162 -20.04 10.47 -25.98
CA PRO A 162 -20.70 10.27 -27.26
C PRO A 162 -22.22 10.32 -27.05
N GLU A 163 -22.93 10.99 -27.95
CA GLU A 163 -24.39 11.10 -27.89
C GLU A 163 -24.98 9.71 -27.63
N SER A 164 -25.84 9.63 -26.61
CA SER A 164 -26.42 8.35 -26.22
C SER A 164 -27.32 7.81 -27.33
N ASP A 165 -27.02 6.64 -27.87
CA ASP A 165 -27.96 5.84 -28.67
C ASP A 165 -29.09 5.21 -27.80
N MET A 166 -29.41 5.80 -26.64
CA MET A 166 -30.59 5.44 -25.84
C MET A 166 -31.89 6.04 -26.39
N GLU A 167 -31.98 6.14 -27.72
CA GLU A 167 -33.24 6.10 -28.47
C GLU A 167 -33.10 5.12 -29.65
N GLY A 168 -32.99 3.83 -29.33
CA GLY A 168 -33.53 2.75 -30.17
C GLY A 168 -33.16 2.72 -31.66
N LYS A 169 -31.97 3.16 -32.07
CA LYS A 169 -31.46 2.98 -33.44
C LYS A 169 -30.02 2.45 -33.45
N PRO A 170 -29.63 1.65 -34.46
CA PRO A 170 -28.32 1.00 -34.48
C PRO A 170 -27.21 2.00 -34.79
N ILE A 171 -26.12 1.93 -34.03
CA ILE A 171 -24.84 2.60 -34.29
C ILE A 171 -24.43 2.31 -35.75
N GLN A 172 -24.53 3.31 -36.63
CA GLN A 172 -23.83 3.28 -37.92
C GLN A 172 -22.44 3.86 -37.69
N ASP A 173 -21.50 2.96 -37.40
CA ASP A 173 -20.09 3.29 -37.33
C ASP A 173 -19.62 3.85 -38.68
N SER A 174 -19.30 5.14 -38.70
CA SER A 174 -18.71 5.83 -39.85
C SER A 174 -17.21 6.10 -39.67
N SER A 175 -16.57 5.46 -38.68
CA SER A 175 -15.15 5.67 -38.37
C SER A 175 -14.22 4.55 -38.88
N ALA A 176 -14.70 3.70 -39.77
CA ALA A 176 -13.83 2.85 -40.58
C ALA A 176 -13.16 3.68 -41.69
N ASN A 177 -12.12 4.46 -41.35
CA ASN A 177 -11.06 4.75 -42.31
C ASN A 177 -9.82 3.90 -41.98
N PRO A 178 -9.49 2.90 -42.81
CA PRO A 178 -8.44 1.93 -42.57
C PRO A 178 -7.10 2.52 -43.02
N LYS A 179 -6.23 2.91 -42.08
CA LYS A 179 -4.76 2.95 -42.24
C LYS A 179 -4.11 3.49 -40.96
N GLY A 180 -3.83 2.59 -40.04
CA GLY A 180 -3.00 2.81 -38.87
C GLY A 180 -2.71 1.47 -38.23
N GLU A 181 -1.46 1.03 -38.31
CA GLU A 181 -0.98 -0.28 -37.85
C GLU A 181 -0.99 -0.40 -36.32
N TYR A 182 -2.16 -0.57 -35.71
CA TYR A 182 -2.30 -1.26 -34.42
C TYR A 182 -3.61 -2.07 -34.46
N GLY A 183 -3.47 -3.39 -34.35
CA GLY A 183 -4.53 -4.36 -34.63
C GLY A 183 -5.80 -4.12 -33.83
N ALA A 184 -6.87 -3.78 -34.53
CA ALA A 184 -8.23 -3.81 -34.03
C ALA A 184 -8.57 -5.25 -33.59
N VAL A 185 -8.93 -5.40 -32.32
CA VAL A 185 -9.47 -6.65 -31.78
C VAL A 185 -10.80 -6.92 -32.49
N GLY A 186 -10.78 -7.95 -33.33
CA GLY A 186 -11.92 -8.38 -34.14
C GLY A 186 -13.15 -8.73 -33.31
N SER A 187 -14.29 -8.59 -33.98
CA SER A 187 -15.64 -8.96 -33.58
C SER A 187 -15.74 -10.29 -32.81
N LYS A 188 -16.48 -10.25 -31.69
CA LYS A 188 -17.19 -11.37 -31.06
C LYS A 188 -16.44 -12.71 -30.96
N VAL A 189 -15.63 -12.83 -29.92
CA VAL A 189 -15.60 -14.05 -29.09
C VAL A 189 -15.58 -13.60 -27.64
N ASN A 190 -16.76 -13.58 -27.01
CA ASN A 190 -16.83 -13.49 -25.55
C ASN A 190 -15.98 -14.62 -24.97
N ASN A 191 -15.10 -14.30 -24.02
CA ASN A 191 -14.31 -15.27 -23.26
C ASN A 191 -15.24 -16.41 -22.79
N PRO A 192 -15.10 -17.65 -23.30
CA PRO A 192 -15.99 -18.75 -22.97
C PRO A 192 -15.95 -19.15 -21.49
N GLN A 193 -15.00 -18.60 -20.72
CA GLN A 193 -14.81 -18.88 -19.29
C GLN A 193 -15.24 -17.74 -18.35
N SER A 194 -15.81 -16.63 -18.85
CA SER A 194 -16.29 -15.57 -17.97
C SER A 194 -17.68 -15.90 -17.42
N GLU A 195 -17.75 -16.45 -16.21
CA GLU A 195 -18.99 -16.48 -15.42
C GLU A 195 -19.27 -15.08 -14.85
N VAL A 196 -20.35 -14.46 -15.33
CA VAL A 196 -20.92 -13.25 -14.72
C VAL A 196 -21.75 -13.68 -13.52
N TRP A 197 -21.21 -13.52 -12.31
CA TRP A 197 -21.97 -13.75 -11.08
C TRP A 197 -22.98 -12.60 -10.91
N GLY A 198 -24.24 -12.91 -11.22
CA GLY A 198 -25.36 -11.98 -11.08
C GLY A 198 -25.47 -11.44 -9.66
N ILE A 199 -25.66 -10.13 -9.56
CA ILE A 199 -25.92 -9.39 -8.33
C ILE A 199 -27.15 -10.03 -7.64
N GLY A 200 -26.89 -10.71 -6.53
CA GLY A 200 -27.91 -11.30 -5.69
C GLY A 200 -28.90 -10.23 -5.24
N LYS A 201 -30.19 -10.44 -5.55
CA LYS A 201 -31.29 -9.70 -4.94
C LYS A 201 -31.29 -10.01 -3.45
N SER A 202 -30.71 -9.14 -2.61
CA SER A 202 -31.00 -9.18 -1.18
C SER A 202 -32.44 -8.70 -0.99
N LYS A 203 -33.32 -9.60 -0.55
CA LYS A 203 -34.56 -9.20 0.11
C LYS A 203 -34.19 -8.82 1.55
N LEU A 204 -34.44 -7.57 1.92
CA LEU A 204 -34.82 -7.24 3.29
C LEU A 204 -36.24 -7.78 3.54
#